data_AF-A0A1S1J9J3-F1
#
_entry.id   AF-A0A1S1J9J3-F1
#
_cell.length_a   1.000
_cell.length_b   1.000
_cell.length_c   1.000
_cell.angle_alpha   90.00
_cell.angle_beta   90.00
_cell.angle_gamma   90.00
#
_symmetry.space_group_name_H-M   'P 1'
#
loop_
_entity.id
_entity.type
_entity.pdbx_description
1 polymer ?
#
loop_
_entity_poly.entity_id
_entity_poly.type
_entity_poly.pdbx_seq_one_letter_code
_entity_poly.pdbx_strand_id
1 'polypeptide(L)' 'MSTTNLSQETETRLTNFFNSTIDPKEMAKAIRQVNYILALGVLREHETLKNEVNNLEKSFYWLNELAEVLNPYFDVE' A
#
# COMPACT_ATOMS: atom_id res chain seq x y z
N MET A 1 -2.57 1.79 16.40
CA MET A 1 -3.59 2.05 15.36
C MET A 1 -4.24 3.38 15.65
N SER A 2 -4.26 4.31 14.68
CA SER A 2 -5.04 5.54 14.83
C SER A 2 -6.52 5.18 14.77
N THR A 3 -7.26 5.46 15.83
CA THR A 3 -8.71 5.21 15.93
C THR A 3 -9.51 6.37 15.33
N THR A 4 -9.15 6.80 14.12
CA THR A 4 -9.88 7.84 13.40
C THR A 4 -11.05 7.21 12.66
N ASN A 5 -12.27 7.49 13.13
CA ASN A 5 -13.47 7.17 12.38
C ASN A 5 -13.48 7.98 11.08
N LEU A 6 -13.65 7.29 9.96
CA LEU A 6 -13.77 7.96 8.66
C LEU A 6 -15.11 8.71 8.59
N SER A 7 -15.16 9.79 7.81
CA SER A 7 -16.44 10.38 7.45
C SER A 7 -17.20 9.44 6.51
N GLN A 8 -18.54 9.47 6.55
CA GLN A 8 -19.39 8.66 5.66
C GLN A 8 -19.09 8.90 4.17
N GLU A 9 -18.74 10.15 3.81
CA GLU A 9 -18.31 10.48 2.44
C GLU A 9 -17.01 9.75 2.07
N THR A 10 -16.03 9.72 2.99
CA THR A 10 -14.75 9.05 2.75
C THR A 10 -14.94 7.55 2.60
N GLU A 11 -15.74 6.92 3.45
CA GLU A 11 -16.08 5.49 3.35
C GLU A 11 -16.76 5.16 2.02
N THR A 12 -17.71 6.00 1.58
CA THR A 12 -18.41 5.83 0.30
C THR A 12 -17.45 5.90 -0.88
N ARG A 13 -16.53 6.88 -0.87
CA ARG A 13 -15.52 7.04 -1.93
C ARG A 13 -14.54 5.87 -1.99
N LEU A 14 -14.08 5.39 -0.82
CA LEU A 14 -13.19 4.22 -0.75
C LEU A 14 -13.89 2.96 -1.25
N THR A 15 -15.13 2.71 -0.79
CA THR A 15 -15.94 1.57 -1.23
C THR A 15 -16.14 1.58 -2.74
N ASN A 16 -16.52 2.72 -3.31
CA ASN A 16 -16.70 2.84 -4.75
C ASN A 16 -15.39 2.60 -5.51
N PHE A 17 -14.28 3.16 -5.04
CA PHE A 17 -12.98 2.97 -5.66
C PHE A 17 -12.59 1.48 -5.71
N PHE A 18 -12.60 0.80 -4.56
CA PHE A 18 -12.20 -0.61 -4.48
C PHE A 18 -13.14 -1.54 -5.24
N ASN A 19 -14.43 -1.21 -5.32
CA ASN A 19 -15.41 -2.05 -6.04
C ASN A 19 -15.43 -1.85 -7.56
N SER A 20 -14.93 -0.73 -8.09
CA SER A 20 -15.11 -0.38 -9.51
C SER A 20 -13.83 -0.13 -10.30
N THR A 21 -12.68 0.00 -9.64
CA THR A 21 -11.44 0.42 -10.33
C THR A 21 -10.62 -0.75 -10.86
N ILE A 22 -10.36 -1.76 -10.03
CA ILE A 22 -9.46 -2.88 -10.34
C ILE A 22 -9.76 -4.03 -9.39
N ASP A 23 -9.53 -5.27 -9.85
CA ASP A 23 -9.61 -6.46 -9.01
C ASP A 23 -8.70 -6.33 -7.77
N PRO A 24 -9.17 -6.66 -6.54
CA PRO A 24 -8.38 -6.52 -5.31
C PRO A 24 -7.03 -7.26 -5.35
N LYS A 25 -6.99 -8.45 -5.95
CA LYS A 25 -5.77 -9.25 -6.05
C LYS A 25 -4.77 -8.62 -7.03
N GLU A 26 -5.25 -8.11 -8.15
CA GLU A 26 -4.40 -7.37 -9.09
C GLU A 26 -3.90 -6.05 -8.49
N MET A 27 -4.72 -5.33 -7.72
CA MET A 27 -4.28 -4.14 -6.99
C MET A 27 -3.17 -4.47 -6.00
N ALA A 28 -3.34 -5.52 -5.20
CA ALA A 28 -2.34 -5.94 -4.23
C ALA A 28 -1.01 -6.31 -4.90
N LYS A 29 -1.04 -7.00 -6.05
CA LYS A 29 0.16 -7.29 -6.85
C LYS A 29 0.85 -6.02 -7.33
N ALA A 30 0.08 -5.06 -7.85
CA ALA A 30 0.62 -3.78 -8.31
C ALA A 30 1.29 -3.00 -7.16
N ILE A 31 0.65 -2.94 -5.99
CA ILE A 31 1.21 -2.30 -4.80
C ILE A 31 2.53 -2.97 -4.38
N ARG A 32 2.55 -4.30 -4.30
CA ARG A 32 3.76 -5.07 -3.96
C ARG A 32 4.89 -4.87 -4.97
N GLN A 33 4.57 -4.81 -6.26
CA GLN A 33 5.55 -4.53 -7.30
C GLN A 33 6.18 -3.14 -7.12
N VAL A 34 5.37 -2.10 -6.88
CA VAL A 34 5.87 -0.75 -6.63
C VAL A 34 6.75 -0.72 -5.38
N ASN A 35 6.31 -1.33 -4.28
CA ASN A 35 7.10 -1.46 -3.06
C ASN A 35 8.43 -2.16 -3.33
N TYR A 36 8.44 -3.28 -4.05
CA TYR A 36 9.66 -4.00 -4.40
C TYR A 36 10.66 -3.11 -5.16
N ILE A 37 10.19 -2.33 -6.14
CA ILE A 37 11.05 -1.41 -6.91
C ILE A 37 11.61 -0.31 -6.00
N LEU A 38 10.79 0.25 -5.10
CA LEU A 38 11.22 1.26 -4.14
C LEU A 38 12.30 0.71 -3.19
N ALA A 39 12.10 -0.49 -2.65
CA ALA A 39 13.07 -1.17 -1.80
C ALA A 39 14.39 -1.44 -2.53
N LEU A 40 14.33 -1.91 -3.78
CA LEU A 40 15.52 -2.06 -4.62
C LEU A 40 16.25 -0.73 -4.83
N GLY A 41 15.51 0.36 -5.04
CA GLY A 41 16.09 1.69 -5.21
C GLY A 41 16.85 2.17 -3.97
N VAL A 42 16.29 1.92 -2.77
CA VAL A 42 16.97 2.21 -1.50
C VAL A 42 18.23 1.35 -1.34
N LEU A 43 18.14 0.04 -1.57
CA LEU A 43 19.27 -0.88 -1.47
C LEU A 43 20.41 -0.53 -2.44
N ARG A 44 20.07 0.03 -3.60
CA ARG A 44 21.04 0.51 -4.60
C ARG A 44 21.55 1.92 -4.32
N GLU A 45 21.17 2.51 -3.19
CA GLU A 45 21.58 3.85 -2.81
C GLU A 45 21.25 4.90 -3.89
N HIS A 46 20.11 4.76 -4.57
CA HIS A 46 19.72 5.68 -5.62
C HIS A 46 19.59 7.11 -5.06
N GLU A 47 20.26 8.07 -5.68
CA GLU A 47 20.46 9.42 -5.15
C GLU A 47 19.14 10.11 -4.78
N THR A 48 18.11 9.97 -5.62
CA THR A 48 16.77 10.51 -5.39
C THR A 48 16.07 9.96 -4.14
N LEU A 49 16.40 8.74 -3.73
CA LEU A 49 15.75 8.07 -2.59
C LEU A 49 16.51 8.30 -1.27
N LYS A 50 17.79 8.69 -1.32
CA LYS A 50 18.62 8.92 -0.12
C LYS A 50 18.01 9.94 0.85
N ASN A 51 17.39 10.98 0.33
CA ASN A 51 16.79 12.04 1.14
C ASN A 51 15.38 11.68 1.64
N GLU A 52 14.75 10.65 1.09
CA GLU A 52 13.36 10.29 1.36
C GLU A 52 13.21 8.97 2.15
N VAL A 53 14.30 8.32 2.53
CA VAL A 53 14.29 7.00 3.19
C VAL A 53 13.34 6.95 4.40
N ASN A 54 13.36 7.98 5.24
CA ASN A 54 12.50 8.05 6.44
C ASN A 54 11.01 8.20 6.10
N ASN A 55 10.67 8.94 5.04
CA ASN A 55 9.29 9.08 4.57
C ASN A 55 8.81 7.81 3.87
N LEU A 56 9.74 7.13 3.19
CA LEU A 56 9.49 5.89 2.50
C LEU A 56 9.19 4.76 3.49
N GLU A 57 9.86 4.68 4.64
CA GLU A 57 9.63 3.63 5.63
C GLU A 57 8.15 3.51 6.04
N LYS A 58 7.52 4.64 6.43
CA LYS A 58 6.10 4.66 6.82
C LYS A 58 5.17 4.33 5.66
N SER A 59 5.43 4.93 4.50
CA SER A 59 4.62 4.72 3.29
C SER A 59 4.71 3.27 2.82
N PHE A 60 5.91 2.69 2.86
CA PHE A 60 6.19 1.31 2.51
C PHE A 60 5.44 0.33 3.42
N TYR A 61 5.43 0.59 4.74
CA TYR A 61 4.64 -0.18 5.68
C TYR A 61 3.14 -0.13 5.33
N TRP A 62 2.55 1.06 5.20
CA TRP A 62 1.12 1.19 4.90
C TRP A 62 0.70 0.56 3.57
N LEU A 63 1.55 0.67 2.54
CA LEU A 63 1.29 0.04 1.25
C LEU A 63 1.33 -1.50 1.34
N ASN A 64 2.26 -2.07 2.10
CA ASN A 64 2.26 -3.53 2.30
C ASN A 64 1.06 -4.00 3.13
N GLU A 65 0.69 -3.27 4.19
CA GLU A 65 -0.53 -3.58 4.97
C GLU A 65 -1.78 -3.51 4.09
N LEU A 66 -1.90 -2.49 3.23
CA LEU A 66 -3.01 -2.39 2.28
C LEU A 66 -3.02 -3.57 1.30
N ALA A 67 -1.87 -3.95 0.76
CA ALA A 67 -1.77 -5.11 -0.12
C ALA A 67 -2.16 -6.41 0.59
N GLU A 68 -1.85 -6.53 1.88
CA GLU A 68 -2.23 -7.66 2.71
C GLU A 68 -3.74 -7.72 2.96
N VAL A 69 -4.38 -6.59 3.26
CA VAL A 69 -5.85 -6.49 3.39
C VAL A 69 -6.55 -6.90 2.09
N LEU A 70 -5.99 -6.52 0.94
CA LEU A 70 -6.59 -6.77 -0.38
C LEU A 70 -6.38 -8.19 -0.89
N ASN A 71 -5.26 -8.84 -0.53
CA ASN A 71 -4.92 -10.19 -0.98
C ASN A 71 -3.92 -10.81 0.01
N PRO A 72 -4.42 -11.39 1.11
CA PRO A 72 -3.57 -11.97 2.15
C PRO A 72 -2.61 -13.02 1.61
N TYR A 73 -1.41 -13.12 2.17
CA TYR A 73 -0.46 -14.19 1.83
C TYR A 73 -0.86 -15.54 2.40
N PHE A 74 -1.48 -15.51 3.58
CA PHE A 74 -2.04 -16.67 4.23
C PHE A 74 -3.52 -16.39 4.42
N ASP A 75 -4.36 -17.05 3.62
CA ASP A 75 -5.77 -17.16 3.95
C ASP A 75 -5.82 -17.89 5.30
N VAL A 76 -6.19 -17.16 6.35
CA VAL A 76 -6.48 -17.78 7.64
C VAL A 76 -7.78 -18.54 7.40
N GLU A 77 -7.67 -19.86 7.24
CA GLU A 77 -8.82 -20.78 7.13
C GLU A 77 -9.89 -20.52 8.21
#